data_AF-A0A9X7T7J5-F1
#
_entry.id   AF-A0A9X7T7J5-F1
#
_cell.length_a   1.000
_cell.length_b   1.000
_cell.length_c   1.000
_cell.angle_alpha   90.00
_cell.angle_beta   90.00
_cell.angle_gamma   90.00
#
_symmetry.space_group_name_H-M   'P 1'
#
loop_
_entity.id
_entity.type
_entity.pdbx_description
1 polymer ?
#
loop_
_entity_poly.entity_id
_entity_poly.type
_entity_poly.pdbx_seq_one_letter_code
_entity_poly.pdbx_strand_id
1 'polypeptide(L)' 'MRKKEEQINHTLKHRAENLIAMMQKKYATDIFGFGEEFRRHQYAYWKAHKDEWDDLFAQAEIRVHVQTYLRRFGQCK' A
#
# COMPACT_ATOMS: atom_id res chain seq x y z
N MET A 1 21.69 10.89 -10.93
CA MET A 1 20.78 9.73 -11.02
C MET A 1 20.07 9.48 -9.70
N ARG A 2 20.80 9.24 -8.60
CA ARG A 2 20.23 9.03 -7.25
C ARG A 2 19.19 10.08 -6.81
N LYS A 3 19.46 11.38 -7.00
CA LYS A 3 18.49 12.45 -6.67
C LYS A 3 17.15 12.32 -7.41
N LYS A 4 17.12 11.84 -8.66
CA LYS A 4 15.88 11.65 -9.42
C LYS A 4 15.11 10.44 -8.90
N GLU A 5 15.82 9.35 -8.61
CA GLU A 5 15.24 8.14 -8.00
C GLU A 5 14.68 8.45 -6.60
N GLU A 6 15.38 9.25 -5.79
CA GLU A 6 14.90 9.71 -4.49
C GLU A 6 13.65 10.59 -4.60
N GLN A 7 13.60 11.53 -5.57
CA GLN A 7 12.40 12.34 -5.82
C GLN A 7 11.21 11.49 -6.26
N ILE A 8 11.45 10.49 -7.11
CA ILE A 8 10.42 9.55 -7.55
C ILE A 8 9.94 8.69 -6.38
N ASN A 9 10.86 8.18 -5.56
CA ASN A 9 10.55 7.42 -4.35
C ASN A 9 9.67 8.22 -3.40
N HIS A 10 10.06 9.46 -3.11
CA HIS A 10 9.32 10.33 -2.21
C HIS A 10 7.92 10.65 -2.73
N THR A 11 7.81 10.95 -4.02
CA THR A 11 6.52 11.25 -4.66
C THR A 11 5.60 10.04 -4.68
N LEU A 12 6.11 8.86 -5.04
CA LEU A 12 5.34 7.62 -5.05
C LEU A 12 4.94 7.20 -3.65
N LYS A 13 5.85 7.32 -2.67
CA LYS A 13 5.58 7.02 -1.28
C LYS A 13 4.42 7.88 -0.77
N HIS A 14 4.50 9.20 -0.92
CA HIS A 14 3.42 10.07 -0.49
C HIS A 14 2.09 9.81 -1.21
N ARG A 15 2.12 9.52 -2.51
CA ARG A 15 0.89 9.18 -3.25
C ARG A 15 0.27 7.88 -2.73
N ALA A 16 1.08 6.86 -2.49
CA ALA A 16 0.62 5.59 -1.94
C ALA A 16 0.06 5.77 -0.52
N GLU A 17 0.77 6.48 0.36
CA GLU A 17 0.31 6.79 1.72
C GLU A 17 -1.02 7.55 1.71
N ASN A 18 -1.16 8.56 0.86
CA ASN A 18 -2.40 9.33 0.73
C ASN A 18 -3.56 8.48 0.20
N LEU A 19 -3.29 7.61 -0.79
CA LEU A 19 -4.29 6.70 -1.34
C LEU A 19 -4.77 5.73 -0.25
N ILE A 20 -3.84 5.12 0.48
CA ILE A 20 -4.15 4.19 1.57
C ILE A 20 -4.93 4.91 2.67
N ALA A 21 -4.50 6.09 3.10
CA ALA A 21 -5.19 6.88 4.11
C ALA A 21 -6.61 7.28 3.67
N MET A 22 -6.80 7.58 2.38
CA MET A 22 -8.13 7.86 1.82
C MET A 22 -9.02 6.61 1.85
N MET A 23 -8.47 5.45 1.49
CA MET A 23 -9.21 4.19 1.51
C MET A 23 -9.59 3.79 2.94
N GLN A 24 -8.68 3.91 3.90
CA GLN A 24 -8.96 3.63 5.32
C GLN A 24 -10.01 4.58 5.90
N LYS A 25 -9.89 5.90 5.68
CA LYS A 25 -10.76 6.89 6.34
C LYS A 25 -12.11 7.09 5.66
N LYS A 26 -12.16 7.01 4.34
CA LYS A 26 -13.35 7.42 3.56
C LYS A 26 -14.19 6.24 3.09
N TYR A 27 -13.55 5.13 2.74
CA TYR A 27 -14.23 3.99 2.14
C TYR A 27 -14.24 2.76 3.04
N ALA A 28 -13.33 2.67 4.02
CA ALA A 28 -13.12 1.51 4.89
C ALA A 28 -13.15 0.18 4.10
N THR A 29 -12.66 0.21 2.86
CA THR A 29 -12.75 -0.91 1.92
C THR A 29 -11.36 -1.24 1.42
N ASP A 30 -11.02 -2.51 1.49
CA ASP A 30 -9.75 -3.03 1.00
C ASP A 30 -9.82 -3.35 -0.49
N ILE A 31 -9.47 -2.37 -1.32
CA ILE A 31 -9.34 -2.53 -2.78
C ILE A 31 -7.99 -3.12 -3.21
N PHE A 32 -7.04 -3.27 -2.28
CA PHE A 32 -5.67 -3.71 -2.59
C PHE A 32 -5.50 -5.23 -2.40
N GLY A 33 -6.43 -5.86 -1.67
CA GLY A 33 -6.42 -7.30 -1.41
C GLY A 33 -5.54 -7.67 -0.20
N PHE A 34 -5.33 -6.75 0.74
CA PHE A 34 -4.64 -7.06 2.00
C PHE A 34 -5.34 -8.18 2.79
N GLY A 35 -6.67 -8.26 2.73
CA GLY A 35 -7.46 -9.29 3.38
C GLY A 35 -7.22 -10.67 2.80
N GLU A 36 -7.03 -10.77 1.48
CA GLU A 36 -6.68 -12.04 0.85
C GLU A 36 -5.26 -12.49 1.22
N GLU A 37 -4.30 -11.56 1.28
CA GLU A 37 -2.95 -11.86 1.78
C GLU A 37 -2.98 -12.25 3.26
N PHE A 38 -3.75 -11.55 4.08
CA PHE A 38 -3.90 -11.85 5.50
C PHE A 38 -4.56 -13.21 5.69
N ARG A 39 -5.59 -13.55 4.90
CA ARG A 39 -6.23 -14.86 4.87
C ARG A 39 -5.24 -15.97 4.51
N ARG A 40 -4.30 -15.73 3.58
CA ARG A 40 -3.25 -16.71 3.23
C ARG A 40 -2.32 -17.00 4.41
N HIS A 41 -1.90 -15.98 5.15
CA HIS A 41 -0.91 -16.13 6.22
C HIS A 41 -1.54 -16.51 7.57
N GLN A 42 -2.76 -16.03 7.86
CA GLN A 42 -3.43 -16.13 9.15
C GLN A 42 -4.91 -16.51 8.99
N TYR A 43 -5.16 -17.63 8.32
CA TYR A 43 -6.52 -18.10 8.01
C TYR A 43 -7.44 -18.24 9.22
N ALA A 44 -6.94 -18.78 10.34
CA ALA A 44 -7.74 -19.00 11.54
C ALA A 44 -8.26 -17.68 12.15
N TYR A 45 -7.39 -16.67 12.24
CA TYR A 45 -7.77 -15.34 12.71
C TYR A 45 -8.68 -14.63 11.71
N TRP A 46 -8.36 -14.71 10.42
CA TRP A 46 -9.18 -14.18 9.34
C TRP A 46 -10.62 -14.72 9.39
N LYS A 47 -10.78 -16.04 9.53
CA LYS A 47 -12.11 -16.67 9.54
C LYS A 47 -13.00 -16.18 10.69
N ALA A 48 -12.39 -15.84 11.83
CA ALA A 48 -13.10 -15.29 12.98
C ALA A 48 -13.48 -13.81 12.81
N HIS A 49 -12.65 -13.02 12.12
CA HIS A 49 -12.82 -11.57 12.01
C HIS A 49 -13.18 -11.09 10.59
N LYS A 50 -13.55 -12.00 9.69
CA LYS A 50 -13.89 -11.67 8.28
C LYS A 50 -15.04 -10.68 8.18
N ASP A 51 -15.98 -10.73 9.13
CA ASP A 51 -17.16 -9.86 9.15
C ASP A 51 -16.84 -8.47 9.74
N GLU A 52 -15.70 -8.35 10.43
CA GLU A 52 -15.19 -7.13 11.08
C GLU A 52 -13.97 -6.55 10.34
N TRP A 53 -13.62 -7.14 9.19
CA TRP A 53 -12.36 -6.86 8.50
C TRP A 53 -12.21 -5.40 8.10
N ASP A 54 -13.30 -4.76 7.65
CA ASP A 54 -13.29 -3.36 7.23
C ASP A 54 -12.88 -2.43 8.38
N ASP A 55 -13.29 -2.74 9.62
CA ASP A 55 -12.92 -1.98 10.82
C ASP A 55 -11.46 -2.21 11.22
N LEU A 56 -11.02 -3.48 11.21
CA LEU A 56 -9.62 -3.84 11.45
C LEU A 56 -8.68 -3.20 10.42
N PHE A 57 -9.08 -3.18 9.15
CA PHE A 57 -8.33 -2.54 8.08
C PHE A 57 -8.28 -1.02 8.24
N ALA A 58 -9.37 -0.38 8.66
CA ALA A 58 -9.41 1.06 8.93
C ALA A 58 -8.48 1.47 10.08
N GLN A 59 -8.29 0.61 11.08
CA GLN A 59 -7.40 0.85 12.22
C GLN A 59 -5.94 0.39 12.01
N ALA A 60 -5.65 -0.35 10.93
CA ALA A 60 -4.34 -0.93 10.70
C ALA A 60 -3.24 0.12 10.43
N GLU A 61 -2.08 -0.04 11.06
CA GLU A 61 -0.89 0.76 10.75
C GLU A 61 -0.20 0.22 9.49
N ILE A 62 -0.32 0.95 8.38
CA ILE A 62 0.28 0.56 7.09
C ILE A 62 1.55 1.38 6.85
N ARG A 63 2.69 0.70 6.75
CA ARG A 63 3.99 1.32 6.42
C ARG A 63 4.35 1.07 4.97
N VAL A 64 4.46 2.14 4.19
CA VAL A 64 4.82 2.05 2.77
C VAL A 64 6.33 2.25 2.60
N HIS A 65 7.00 1.28 1.96
CA HIS A 65 8.39 1.39 1.54
C HIS A 65 8.46 1.36 0.01
N VAL A 66 9.00 2.42 -0.59
CA VAL A 66 9.16 2.53 -2.06
C VAL A 66 10.64 2.60 -2.39
N GLN A 67 11.08 1.68 -3.27
CA GLN A 67 12.42 1.66 -3.80
C GLN A 67 12.36 1.56 -5.33
N THR A 68 12.68 2.66 -6.02
CA THR A 68 12.77 2.70 -7.48
C THR A 68 14.20 2.52 -7.96
N TYR A 69 14.33 1.77 -9.05
CA TYR A 69 15.60 1.50 -9.73
C TYR A 69 15.47 1.93 -11.18
N LEU A 70 16.23 2.93 -11.59
CA LEU A 70 16.11 3.52 -12.90
C LEU A 70 17.06 2.84 -13.89
N ARG A 71 16.52 1.82 -14.58
CA ARG A 71 17.32 0.93 -15.44
C ARG A 71 17.70 1.51 -16.81
N ARG A 72 16.92 2.44 -17.35
CA ARG A 72 17.21 3.18 -18.60
C ARG A 72 16.57 4.57 -18.56
N PHE A 73 17.35 5.59 -18.88
CA PHE A 73 16.79 6.83 -19.43
C PHE A 73 16.91 6.71 -20.94
N GLY A 74 15.79 6.61 -21.66
CA GLY A 74 15.81 6.75 -23.10
C GLY A 74 16.39 8.12 -23.45
N GLN A 75 17.43 8.15 -24.27
CA GLN A 75 17.87 9.38 -24.92
C GLN A 75 16.73 9.78 -25.86
N CYS A 76 15.84 10.67 -25.41
CA CYS A 76 15.02 11.42 -26.34
C CYS A 76 15.98 12.31 -27.13
N LYS A 77 16.16 11.98 -28.41
CA LYS A 77 16.78 12.86 -29.40
C LYS A 77 15.87 14.05 -29.67
#